data_AF-A0ABD4A1S2-F1
#
_entry.id   AF-A0ABD4A1S2-F1
#
_cell.length_a   1.000
_cell.length_b   1.000
_cell.length_c   1.000
_cell.angle_alpha   90.00
_cell.angle_beta   90.00
_cell.angle_gamma   90.00
#
_symmetry.space_group_name_H-M   'P 1'
#
loop_
_entity.id
_entity.type
_entity.pdbx_description
1 polymer ?
#
loop_
_entity_poly.entity_id
_entity_poly.type
_entity_poly.pdbx_seq_one_letter_code
_entity_poly.pdbx_strand_id
1 'polypeptide(L)'
;MLEIEDKQKGIEFFEITLRYVFNAVRDLTKKDMEQIVRQIETTFPERSEVAMTLADILREEDMQEGLEKGRQEGASQALAKTALQLLTEKFGALPEDLKEDIKEADLATLETLLQNIFKYQSIDDVKKFFEQ
;
A
#
# COMPACT_ATOMS: atom_id res chain seq x y z
N MET A 1 -6.22 -32.97 -28.87
CA MET A 1 -5.56 -31.64 -28.96
C MET A 1 -6.58 -30.52 -28.91
N LEU A 2 -7.58 -30.48 -29.83
CA LEU A 2 -8.65 -29.47 -29.82
C LEU A 2 -9.45 -29.36 -28.49
N GLU A 3 -9.84 -30.48 -27.87
CA GLU A 3 -10.59 -30.45 -26.59
C GLU A 3 -9.80 -29.90 -25.38
N ILE A 4 -8.47 -30.00 -25.39
CA ILE A 4 -7.62 -29.48 -24.29
C ILE A 4 -7.49 -27.95 -24.44
N GLU A 5 -7.35 -27.48 -25.68
CA GLU A 5 -7.24 -26.05 -25.99
C GLU A 5 -8.53 -25.28 -25.68
N ASP A 6 -9.71 -25.85 -25.98
CA ASP A 6 -11.00 -25.24 -25.64
C ASP A 6 -11.25 -25.21 -24.12
N LYS A 7 -10.80 -26.24 -23.39
CA LYS A 7 -10.86 -26.24 -21.92
C LYS A 7 -9.96 -25.15 -21.33
N GLN A 8 -8.77 -24.95 -21.88
CA GLN A 8 -7.80 -23.95 -21.42
C GLN A 8 -8.29 -22.52 -21.67
N LYS A 9 -8.88 -22.24 -22.85
CA LYS A 9 -9.55 -20.96 -23.15
C LYS A 9 -10.72 -20.67 -22.20
N GLY A 10 -11.51 -21.70 -21.85
CA GLY A 10 -12.59 -21.57 -20.88
C GLY A 10 -12.10 -21.26 -19.46
N ILE A 11 -10.89 -21.70 -19.10
CA ILE A 11 -10.24 -21.41 -17.83
C ILE A 11 -9.76 -19.96 -17.80
N GLU A 12 -9.04 -19.50 -18.83
CA GLU A 12 -8.58 -18.11 -18.93
C GLU A 12 -9.75 -17.12 -18.86
N PHE A 13 -10.86 -17.44 -19.54
CA PHE A 13 -12.08 -16.62 -19.47
C PHE A 13 -12.67 -16.56 -18.06
N PHE A 14 -12.68 -17.69 -17.35
CA PHE A 14 -13.16 -17.75 -15.96
C PHE A 14 -12.26 -16.95 -15.01
N GLU A 15 -10.95 -17.05 -15.18
CA GLU A 15 -9.96 -16.27 -14.42
C GLU A 15 -10.14 -14.76 -14.63
N ILE A 16 -10.26 -14.32 -15.88
CA ILE A 16 -10.52 -12.91 -16.21
C ILE A 16 -11.83 -12.44 -15.57
N THR A 17 -12.88 -13.27 -15.65
CA THR A 17 -14.19 -12.93 -15.08
C THR A 17 -14.12 -12.81 -13.56
N LEU A 18 -13.46 -13.75 -12.88
CA LEU A 18 -13.30 -13.69 -11.43
C LEU A 18 -12.47 -12.48 -11.00
N ARG A 19 -11.36 -12.19 -11.70
CA ARG A 19 -10.55 -10.99 -11.43
C ARG A 19 -11.38 -9.72 -11.57
N TYR A 20 -12.20 -9.63 -12.60
CA TYR A 20 -13.08 -8.48 -12.82
C TYR A 20 -14.13 -8.34 -11.70
N VAL A 21 -14.78 -9.43 -11.32
CA VAL A 21 -15.78 -9.43 -10.24
C VAL A 21 -15.14 -9.07 -8.90
N PHE A 22 -14.00 -9.67 -8.55
CA PHE A 22 -13.30 -9.39 -7.30
C PHE A 22 -12.80 -7.95 -7.23
N ASN A 23 -12.26 -7.40 -8.31
CA ASN A 23 -11.88 -5.99 -8.36
C ASN A 23 -13.07 -5.02 -8.29
N ALA A 24 -14.27 -5.45 -8.73
CA ALA A 24 -15.47 -4.62 -8.66
C ALA A 24 -16.12 -4.63 -7.27
N VAL A 25 -15.92 -5.69 -6.48
CA VAL A 25 -16.53 -5.84 -5.15
C VAL A 25 -15.59 -5.24 -4.09
N ARG A 26 -15.97 -4.06 -3.58
CA ARG A 26 -15.15 -3.26 -2.66
C ARG A 26 -15.04 -3.81 -1.23
N ASP A 27 -15.96 -4.69 -0.82
CA ASP A 27 -16.12 -5.12 0.57
C ASP A 27 -15.95 -6.64 0.76
N LEU A 28 -15.11 -7.29 -0.04
CA LEU A 28 -14.79 -8.70 0.17
C LEU A 28 -13.90 -8.87 1.40
N THR A 29 -14.42 -9.57 2.40
CA THR A 29 -13.60 -9.93 3.56
C THR A 29 -12.81 -11.20 3.27
N LYS A 30 -11.75 -11.44 4.05
CA LYS A 30 -10.98 -12.70 4.01
C LYS A 30 -11.89 -13.94 4.15
N LYS A 31 -12.94 -13.85 4.98
CA LYS A 31 -13.88 -14.96 5.20
C LYS A 31 -14.72 -15.25 3.96
N ASP A 32 -15.12 -14.21 3.23
CA ASP A 32 -15.87 -14.34 1.97
C ASP A 32 -14.98 -14.99 0.91
N MET A 33 -13.73 -14.57 0.81
CA MET A 33 -12.74 -15.19 -0.09
C MET A 33 -12.53 -16.68 0.21
N GLU A 34 -12.37 -17.04 1.48
CA GLU A 34 -12.24 -18.45 1.86
C GLU A 34 -13.51 -19.27 1.56
N GLN A 35 -14.71 -18.67 1.64
CA GLN A 35 -15.95 -19.35 1.26
C GLN A 35 -16.03 -19.55 -0.25
N ILE A 36 -15.65 -18.55 -1.04
CA ILE A 36 -15.68 -18.62 -2.50
C ILE A 36 -14.67 -19.65 -3.00
N VAL A 37 -13.44 -19.67 -2.47
CA VAL A 37 -12.45 -20.70 -2.79
C VAL A 37 -12.98 -22.10 -2.49
N ARG A 38 -13.54 -22.33 -1.30
CA ARG A 38 -14.16 -23.61 -0.93
C ARG A 38 -15.30 -24.02 -1.87
N GLN A 39 -16.12 -23.06 -2.32
CA GLN A 39 -17.20 -23.34 -3.27
C GLN A 39 -16.67 -23.71 -4.66
N ILE A 40 -15.61 -23.07 -5.13
CA ILE A 40 -14.97 -23.40 -6.40
C ILE A 40 -14.34 -24.79 -6.33
N GLU A 41 -13.61 -25.11 -5.26
CA GLU A 41 -12.99 -26.42 -5.03
C GLU A 41 -14.02 -27.56 -4.99
N THR A 42 -15.17 -27.32 -4.34
CA THR A 42 -16.24 -28.34 -4.23
C THR A 42 -17.07 -28.48 -5.50
N THR A 43 -17.30 -27.40 -6.25
CA THR A 43 -18.12 -27.42 -7.47
C THR A 43 -17.30 -27.87 -8.69
N PHE A 44 -16.00 -27.61 -8.71
CA PHE A 44 -15.10 -27.91 -9.83
C PHE A 44 -13.80 -28.57 -9.33
N PRO A 45 -13.85 -29.81 -8.82
CA PRO A 45 -12.69 -30.49 -8.22
C PRO A 45 -11.53 -30.71 -9.21
N GLU A 46 -11.82 -30.95 -10.48
CA GLU A 46 -10.79 -31.07 -11.55
C GLU A 46 -10.13 -29.71 -11.89
N ARG A 47 -10.68 -28.59 -11.43
CA ARG A 47 -10.19 -27.23 -11.67
C ARG A 47 -9.62 -26.58 -10.41
N SER A 48 -9.32 -27.38 -9.39
CA SER A 48 -8.69 -26.94 -8.14
C SER A 48 -7.36 -26.23 -8.38
N GLU A 49 -6.62 -26.57 -9.44
CA GLU A 49 -5.38 -25.86 -9.82
C GLU A 49 -5.66 -24.40 -10.20
N VAL A 50 -6.73 -24.13 -10.97
CA VAL A 50 -7.12 -22.76 -11.35
C VAL A 50 -7.58 -21.97 -10.14
N ALA A 51 -8.33 -22.59 -9.23
CA ALA A 51 -8.76 -21.98 -7.98
C ALA A 51 -7.55 -21.65 -7.07
N MET A 52 -6.56 -22.53 -7.03
CA MET A 52 -5.32 -22.35 -6.29
C MET A 52 -4.49 -21.22 -6.90
N THR A 53 -4.28 -21.21 -8.22
CA THR A 53 -3.56 -20.13 -8.92
C THR A 53 -4.22 -18.77 -8.71
N LEU A 54 -5.56 -18.68 -8.78
CA LEU A 54 -6.24 -17.41 -8.54
C LEU A 54 -6.11 -16.96 -7.08
N ALA A 55 -6.22 -17.88 -6.12
CA ALA A 55 -6.01 -17.57 -4.72
C ALA A 55 -4.57 -17.12 -4.44
N ASP A 56 -3.59 -17.69 -5.15
CA ASP A 56 -2.18 -17.30 -5.03
C ASP A 56 -1.92 -15.92 -5.65
N ILE A 57 -2.49 -15.63 -6.83
CA ILE A 57 -2.42 -14.30 -7.46
C ILE A 57 -2.99 -13.22 -6.54
N LEU A 58 -4.18 -13.43 -5.97
CA LEU A 58 -4.82 -12.45 -5.10
C LEU A 58 -4.03 -12.24 -3.79
N ARG A 59 -3.47 -13.32 -3.21
CA ARG A 59 -2.58 -13.21 -2.04
C ARG A 59 -1.30 -12.46 -2.37
N GLU A 60 -0.75 -12.67 -3.55
CA GLU A 60 0.46 -11.99 -4.00
C GLU A 60 0.18 -10.49 -4.22
N GLU A 61 -0.93 -10.14 -4.89
CA GLU A 61 -1.37 -8.74 -5.07
C GLU A 61 -1.57 -8.04 -3.72
N ASP A 62 -2.32 -8.65 -2.79
CA ASP A 62 -2.52 -8.12 -1.42
C ASP A 62 -1.19 -7.94 -0.66
N MET A 63 -0.27 -8.90 -0.80
CA MET A 63 1.04 -8.86 -0.16
C MET A 63 1.90 -7.74 -0.74
N GLN A 64 1.89 -7.56 -2.07
CA GLN A 64 2.64 -6.49 -2.74
C GLN A 64 2.11 -5.11 -2.34
N GLU A 65 0.79 -4.93 -2.29
CA GLU A 65 0.21 -3.67 -1.80
C GLU A 65 0.58 -3.40 -0.35
N GLY A 66 0.53 -4.41 0.51
CA GLY A 66 0.92 -4.29 1.92
C GLY A 66 2.39 -3.93 2.09
N LEU A 67 3.28 -4.54 1.30
CA LEU A 67 4.70 -4.23 1.29
C LEU A 67 4.97 -2.80 0.82
N GLU A 68 4.32 -2.35 -0.25
CA GLU A 68 4.51 -0.99 -0.77
C GLU A 68 3.97 0.07 0.20
N LYS A 69 2.78 -0.13 0.78
CA LYS A 69 2.25 0.74 1.84
C LYS A 69 3.20 0.79 3.03
N GLY A 70 3.66 -0.37 3.52
CA GLY A 70 4.60 -0.44 4.64
C GLY A 70 5.94 0.25 4.34
N ARG A 71 6.44 0.14 3.10
CA ARG A 71 7.66 0.83 2.66
C ARG A 71 7.46 2.35 2.63
N GLN A 72 6.33 2.83 2.12
CA GLN A 72 6.01 4.26 2.08
C GLN A 72 5.82 4.85 3.48
N GLU A 73 5.05 4.18 4.34
CA GLU A 73 4.86 4.59 5.74
C GLU A 73 6.20 4.60 6.49
N GLY A 74 7.03 3.56 6.33
CA GLY A 74 8.34 3.49 6.95
C GLY A 74 9.29 4.60 6.48
N ALA A 75 9.26 4.94 5.19
CA ALA A 75 10.04 6.05 4.65
C ALA A 75 9.58 7.39 5.23
N SER A 76 8.28 7.66 5.25
CA SER A 76 7.73 8.90 5.83
C SER A 76 8.07 9.03 7.32
N GLN A 77 7.85 7.98 8.11
CA GLN A 77 8.20 7.96 9.55
C GLN A 77 9.69 8.20 9.79
N ALA A 78 10.57 7.63 8.95
CA ALA A 78 12.00 7.84 9.05
C ALA A 78 12.38 9.30 8.76
N LEU A 79 11.85 9.89 7.68
CA LEU A 79 12.13 11.29 7.34
C LEU A 79 11.58 12.26 8.39
N ALA A 80 10.37 12.04 8.88
CA ALA A 80 9.77 12.85 9.94
C ALA A 80 10.62 12.81 11.21
N LYS A 81 11.04 11.61 11.65
CA LYS A 81 11.94 11.45 12.80
C LYS A 81 13.27 12.17 12.59
N THR A 82 13.87 12.06 11.41
CA THR A 82 15.13 12.74 11.09
C THR A 82 14.96 14.25 11.08
N ALA A 83 13.88 14.78 10.49
CA ALA A 83 13.59 16.21 10.48
C ALA A 83 13.42 16.75 11.89
N LEU A 84 12.64 16.07 12.74
CA LEU A 84 12.47 16.43 14.15
C LEU A 84 13.80 16.45 14.90
N GLN A 85 14.65 15.44 14.71
CA GLN A 85 15.95 15.38 15.37
C GLN A 85 16.85 16.54 14.92
N LEU A 86 17.00 16.77 13.62
CA LEU A 86 17.86 17.82 13.08
C LEU A 86 17.38 19.22 13.46
N LEU A 87 16.07 19.47 13.41
CA LEU A 87 15.48 20.74 13.85
C LEU A 87 15.66 20.94 15.35
N THR A 88 15.54 19.87 16.16
CA THR A 88 15.78 19.94 17.60
C THR A 88 17.25 20.22 17.91
N GLU A 89 18.18 19.60 17.18
CA GLU A 89 19.62 19.87 17.31
C GLU A 89 19.97 21.32 16.92
N LYS A 90 19.30 21.87 15.90
CA LYS A 90 19.59 23.21 15.37
C LYS A 90 18.95 24.33 16.19
N PHE A 91 17.73 24.14 16.68
CA PHE A 91 16.91 25.19 17.29
C PHE A 91 16.53 24.93 18.75
N GLY A 92 16.86 23.75 19.29
CA GLY A 92 16.45 23.34 20.63
C GLY A 92 15.03 22.81 20.66
N ALA A 93 14.29 23.11 21.74
CA ALA A 93 12.94 22.59 21.91
C ALA A 93 12.00 23.10 20.80
N LEU A 94 11.43 22.16 20.03
CA LEU A 94 10.43 22.47 19.01
C LEU A 94 9.03 22.63 19.64
N PRO A 95 8.22 23.60 19.18
CA PRO A 95 6.80 23.69 19.48
C PRO A 95 6.03 22.42 19.12
N GLU A 96 5.02 22.03 19.90
CA GLU A 96 4.26 20.79 19.68
C GLU A 96 3.45 20.82 18.37
N ASP A 97 2.89 21.97 18.00
CA ASP A 97 2.18 22.17 16.73
C ASP A 97 3.07 21.80 15.53
N LEU A 98 4.31 22.31 15.51
CA LEU A 98 5.26 21.99 14.46
C LEU A 98 5.65 20.49 14.44
N LYS A 99 5.67 19.84 15.61
CA LYS A 99 5.97 18.40 15.67
C LYS A 99 4.84 17.56 15.08
N GLU A 100 3.61 18.01 15.24
CA GLU A 100 2.42 17.36 14.64
C GLU A 100 2.44 17.57 13.13
N ASP A 101 2.65 18.80 12.65
CA ASP A 101 2.76 19.11 11.21
C ASP A 101 3.80 18.22 10.51
N ILE A 102 4.97 18.04 11.11
CA ILE A 102 6.03 17.19 10.55
C ILE A 102 5.64 15.70 10.55
N LYS A 103 4.87 15.22 11.53
CA LYS A 103 4.45 13.80 11.57
C LYS A 103 3.35 13.49 10.56
N GLU A 104 2.50 14.47 10.26
CA GLU A 104 1.37 14.33 9.33
C GLU A 104 1.74 14.70 7.89
N ALA A 105 2.90 15.34 7.68
CA ALA A 105 3.41 15.70 6.37
C ALA A 105 3.60 14.48 5.45
N ASP A 106 3.32 14.67 4.16
CA ASP A 106 3.62 13.68 3.15
C ASP A 106 5.14 13.55 2.89
N LEU A 107 5.51 12.47 2.19
CA LEU A 107 6.92 12.15 1.92
C LEU A 107 7.63 13.30 1.17
N ALA A 108 6.96 13.91 0.18
CA ALA A 108 7.56 14.95 -0.66
C ALA A 108 7.83 16.24 0.14
N THR A 109 6.91 16.58 1.04
CA THR A 109 7.03 17.72 1.96
C THR A 109 8.20 17.51 2.92
N LEU A 110 8.32 16.30 3.48
CA LEU A 110 9.42 15.92 4.36
C LEU A 110 10.78 15.94 3.66
N GLU A 111 10.87 15.44 2.43
CA GLU A 111 12.08 15.52 1.61
C GLU A 111 12.48 16.97 1.34
N THR A 112 11.51 17.82 0.99
CA THR A 112 11.75 19.25 0.74
C THR A 112 12.19 19.99 2.00
N LEU A 113 11.58 19.67 3.14
CA LEU A 113 11.97 20.19 4.45
C LEU A 113 13.43 19.84 4.76
N LEU A 114 13.82 18.58 4.59
CA LEU A 114 15.18 18.09 4.85
C LEU A 114 16.21 18.69 3.89
N GLN A 115 15.90 18.84 2.60
CA GLN A 115 16.78 19.49 1.63
C GLN A 115 17.08 20.95 1.98
N ASN A 116 16.13 21.64 2.61
CA ASN A 116 16.25 23.04 3.00
C ASN A 116 16.60 23.22 4.48
N ILE A 117 16.85 22.16 5.24
CA ILE A 117 16.94 22.19 6.71
C ILE A 117 18.03 23.14 7.21
N PHE A 118 19.14 23.23 6.49
CA PHE A 118 20.26 24.12 6.82
C PHE A 118 20.07 25.56 6.35
N LYS A 119 19.06 25.84 5.50
CA LYS A 119 18.75 27.19 5.02
C LYS A 119 17.86 27.96 5.99
N TYR A 120 17.02 27.27 6.75
CA TYR A 120 16.17 27.90 7.78
C TYR A 120 17.03 28.57 8.84
N GLN A 121 16.70 29.80 9.23
CA GLN A 121 17.44 30.57 10.24
C GLN A 121 16.73 30.55 11.59
N SER A 122 15.43 30.23 11.61
CA SER A 122 14.60 30.17 12.81
C SER A 122 13.51 29.09 12.70
N ILE A 123 12.86 28.78 13.83
CA ILE A 123 11.66 27.93 13.87
C ILE A 123 10.52 28.56 13.06
N ASP A 124 10.40 29.89 13.07
CA ASP A 124 9.36 30.61 12.32
C ASP A 124 9.50 30.40 10.80
N ASP A 125 10.74 30.28 10.29
CA ASP A 125 10.95 29.98 8.87
C ASP A 125 10.44 28.58 8.48
N VAL A 126 10.53 27.63 9.42
CA VAL A 126 10.03 26.27 9.24
C VAL A 126 8.50 26.24 9.33
N LYS A 127 7.91 26.97 10.28
CA LYS A 127 6.44 27.08 10.37
C LYS A 127 5.85 27.69 9.10
N LYS A 128 6.45 28.77 8.61
CA LYS A 128 6.08 29.39 7.33
C LYS A 128 6.18 28.46 6.12
N PHE A 129 6.93 27.36 6.19
CA PHE A 129 6.98 26.37 5.11
C PHE A 129 5.72 25.49 5.10
N PHE A 130 5.15 25.18 6.26
CA PHE A 130 3.92 24.39 6.40
C PHE A 130 2.64 25.22 6.21
N GLU A 131 2.71 26.55 6.33
CA GLU A 131 1.59 27.48 6.12
C GLU A 131 1.37 27.87 4.64
N GLN A 132 2.14 27.34 3.69
CA GLN A 132 2.10 27.71 2.25
C GLN A 132 1.12 26.89 1.42
#